data_AF-A0A256HH68-F1
#
_entry.id   AF-A0A256HH68-F1
#
_cell.length_a   1.000
_cell.length_b   1.000
_cell.length_c   1.000
_cell.angle_alpha   90.00
_cell.angle_beta   90.00
_cell.angle_gamma   90.00
#
_symmetry.space_group_name_H-M   'P 1'
#
loop_
_entity.id
_entity.type
_entity.pdbx_description
1 polymer ?
#
loop_
_entity_poly.entity_id
_entity_poly.type
_entity_poly.pdbx_seq_one_letter_code
_entity_poly.pdbx_strand_id
1 'polypeptide(L)' 'MPSITVNVDDDLKERMEKHPEINWSEVTRQAIQEKIETLEVMDELTSESELSERDVQKIAAKINESGRKRVDEESA' A
#
# COMPACT_ATOMS: atom_id res chain seq x y z
N MET A 1 4.43 16.33 -19.19
CA MET A 1 4.42 15.20 -18.25
C MET A 1 5.76 15.17 -17.53
N PRO A 2 5.79 15.00 -16.20
CA PRO A 2 7.05 14.79 -15.48
C PRO A 2 7.70 13.48 -15.94
N SER A 3 9.03 13.48 -16.07
CA SER A 3 9.82 12.30 -16.43
C SER A 3 10.80 11.95 -15.32
N ILE A 4 11.00 10.65 -15.12
CA ILE A 4 11.97 10.10 -14.18
C ILE A 4 12.85 9.14 -14.98
N THR A 5 14.17 9.24 -14.79
CA THR A 5 15.15 8.31 -15.37
C THR A 5 15.67 7.42 -14.25
N VAL A 6 15.53 6.11 -14.44
CA VAL A 6 16.02 5.10 -13.49
C VAL A 6 17.30 4.50 -14.04
N ASN A 7 18.37 4.55 -13.24
CA ASN A 7 19.61 3.84 -13.56
C ASN A 7 19.54 2.44 -12.96
N VAL A 8 19.90 1.46 -13.76
CA VAL A 8 20.04 0.06 -13.37
C VAL A 8 21.45 -0.40 -13.72
N ASP A 9 21.96 -1.40 -13.00
CA ASP A 9 23.21 -2.05 -13.35
C ASP A 9 23.10 -2.88 -14.65
N ASP A 10 24.24 -3.21 -15.24
CA ASP A 10 24.31 -3.86 -16.55
C ASP A 10 23.68 -5.26 -16.54
N ASP A 11 23.82 -6.03 -15.44
CA ASP A 11 23.21 -7.36 -15.31
C ASP A 11 21.68 -7.27 -15.33
N LEU A 12 21.11 -6.35 -14.55
CA LEU A 12 19.68 -6.12 -14.54
C LEU A 12 19.18 -5.66 -15.91
N LYS A 13 19.91 -4.76 -16.58
CA LYS A 13 19.56 -4.30 -17.93
C LYS A 13 19.52 -5.45 -18.93
N GLU A 14 20.55 -6.30 -18.97
CA GLU A 14 20.57 -7.48 -19.85
C GLU A 14 19.39 -8.42 -19.61
N ARG A 15 19.00 -8.61 -18.34
CA ARG A 15 17.84 -9.42 -17.99
C ARG A 15 16.53 -8.77 -18.42
N MET A 16 16.41 -7.44 -18.32
CA MET A 16 15.24 -6.70 -18.79
C MET A 16 15.12 -6.76 -20.33
N GLU A 17 16.22 -6.64 -21.05
CA GLU A 17 16.26 -6.70 -22.53
C GLU A 17 15.87 -8.08 -23.08
N LYS A 18 16.02 -9.15 -22.29
CA LYS A 18 15.52 -10.50 -22.64
C LYS A 18 13.99 -10.61 -22.63
N HIS A 19 13.31 -9.64 -22.03
CA HIS A 19 11.85 -9.57 -21.94
C HIS A 19 11.31 -8.28 -22.60
N PRO A 20 11.46 -8.12 -23.92
CA PRO A 20 11.01 -6.93 -24.65
C PRO A 20 9.48 -6.76 -24.67
N GLU A 21 8.73 -7.80 -24.35
CA GLU A 21 7.28 -7.78 -24.21
C GLU A 21 6.80 -6.98 -22.99
N ILE A 22 7.69 -6.69 -22.03
CA ILE A 22 7.37 -5.99 -20.79
C ILE A 22 7.59 -4.48 -20.97
N ASN A 23 6.57 -3.68 -20.65
CA ASN A 23 6.72 -2.23 -20.56
C ASN A 23 7.34 -1.84 -19.20
N TRP A 24 8.67 -1.84 -19.14
CA TRP A 24 9.42 -1.53 -17.92
C TRP A 24 9.13 -0.13 -17.34
N SER A 25 8.74 0.84 -18.18
CA SER A 25 8.34 2.16 -17.68
C SER A 25 7.04 2.10 -16.88
N GLU A 26 6.11 1.23 -17.27
CA GLU A 26 4.86 1.03 -16.54
C GLU A 26 5.08 0.25 -15.25
N VAL A 27 5.90 -0.81 -15.30
CA VAL A 27 6.30 -1.56 -14.09
C VAL A 27 6.93 -0.61 -13.06
N THR A 28 7.82 0.28 -13.51
CA THR A 28 8.46 1.28 -12.64
C THR A 28 7.42 2.24 -12.05
N ARG A 29 6.47 2.72 -12.87
CA ARG A 29 5.40 3.62 -12.41
C ARG A 29 4.56 2.97 -11.32
N GLN A 30 4.12 1.73 -11.54
CA GLN A 30 3.29 0.99 -10.59
C GLN A 30 4.03 0.76 -9.28
N ALA A 31 5.29 0.33 -9.33
CA ALA A 31 6.10 0.12 -8.14
C ALA A 31 6.30 1.42 -7.32
N ILE A 32 6.49 2.56 -7.99
CA ILE A 32 6.58 3.86 -7.30
C ILE A 32 5.24 4.22 -6.65
N GLN A 33 4.12 4.05 -7.37
CA GLN A 33 2.80 4.36 -6.85
C GLN A 33 2.47 3.51 -5.61
N GLU A 34 2.63 2.19 -5.70
CA GLU A 34 2.40 1.28 -4.58
C GLU A 34 3.27 1.62 -3.37
N LYS A 35 4.53 2.03 -3.61
CA LYS A 35 5.43 2.42 -2.53
C LYS A 35 4.99 3.71 -1.85
N ILE A 36 4.51 4.70 -2.62
CA ILE A 36 3.97 5.94 -2.07
C ILE A 36 2.72 5.65 -1.25
N GLU A 37 1.75 4.92 -1.80
CA GLU A 37 0.51 4.57 -1.08
C GLU A 37 0.82 3.84 0.24
N THR A 38 1.79 2.92 0.23
CA THR A 38 2.23 2.22 1.44
C THR A 38 2.82 3.19 2.47
N LEU A 39 3.67 4.13 2.03
CA LEU A 39 4.27 5.13 2.92
C LEU A 39 3.21 6.09 3.47
N GLU A 40 2.23 6.50 2.66
CA GLU A 40 1.14 7.38 3.09
C GLU A 40 0.26 6.70 4.15
N VAL A 41 -0.07 5.42 3.99
CA VAL A 41 -0.79 4.65 5.02
C VAL A 41 0.05 4.53 6.29
N MET A 42 1.36 4.27 6.18
CA MET A 42 2.25 4.24 7.34
C MET A 42 2.34 5.60 8.02
N ASP A 43 2.42 6.68 7.26
CA ASP A 43 2.43 8.05 7.76
C ASP A 43 1.08 8.42 8.38
N GLU A 44 -0.06 7.98 7.88
CA GLU A 44 -1.36 8.16 8.53
C GLU A 44 -1.39 7.46 9.89
N LEU A 45 -1.02 6.17 9.93
CA LEU A 45 -0.98 5.38 11.16
C LEU A 45 0.04 5.93 12.19
N THR A 46 1.15 6.51 11.73
CA THR A 46 2.20 7.06 12.59
C THR A 46 2.01 8.54 12.91
N SER A 47 1.36 9.32 12.06
CA SER A 47 0.95 10.70 12.35
C SER A 47 -0.19 10.73 13.35
N GLU A 48 -1.07 9.72 13.30
CA GLU A 48 -2.03 9.47 14.38
C GLU A 48 -1.35 8.90 15.63
N SER A 49 -0.05 8.60 15.67
CA SER A 49 0.65 8.09 16.87
C SER A 49 0.94 9.14 17.97
N GLU A 50 0.17 10.23 18.01
CA GLU A 50 -0.48 10.62 19.27
C GLU A 50 -1.81 9.85 19.43
N LEU A 51 -1.78 8.51 19.30
CA LEU A 51 -2.96 7.67 19.46
C LEU A 51 -3.26 7.73 20.95
N SER A 52 -4.10 8.67 21.38
CA SER A 52 -4.56 8.67 22.76
C SER A 52 -5.32 7.35 22.97
N GLU A 53 -5.40 6.86 24.21
CA GLU A 53 -6.13 5.63 24.54
C GLU A 53 -7.56 5.59 23.95
N ARG A 54 -8.14 6.76 23.64
CA ARG A 54 -9.45 6.92 22.99
C ARG A 54 -9.49 6.42 21.55
N ASP A 55 -8.41 6.52 20.78
CA ASP A 55 -8.40 6.17 19.35
C ASP A 55 -8.22 4.67 19.16
N VAL A 56 -7.41 4.03 20.01
CA VAL A 56 -7.38 2.57 20.17
C VAL A 56 -8.76 2.03 20.56
N GLN A 57 -9.48 2.70 21.48
CA GLN A 57 -10.84 2.32 21.85
C GLN A 57 -11.85 2.47 20.71
N LYS A 58 -11.75 3.52 19.87
CA LYS A 58 -12.60 3.69 18.69
C LYS A 58 -12.38 2.60 17.65
N ILE A 59 -11.11 2.22 17.41
CA ILE A 59 -10.77 1.14 16.48
C ILE A 59 -11.28 -0.20 17.03
N ALA A 60 -11.06 -0.49 18.31
CA ALA A 60 -11.60 -1.69 18.95
C ALA A 60 -13.13 -1.74 18.92
N ALA A 61 -13.81 -0.60 19.11
CA ALA A 61 -15.26 -0.50 19.01
C ALA A 61 -15.77 -0.77 17.58
N LYS A 62 -15.14 -0.19 16.55
CA LYS A 62 -15.48 -0.45 15.15
C LYS A 62 -15.30 -1.92 14.75
N ILE A 63 -14.21 -2.55 15.21
CA ILE A 63 -13.94 -3.98 14.95
C ILE A 63 -15.01 -4.85 15.62
N ASN A 64 -15.35 -4.57 16.88
CA ASN A 64 -16.38 -5.29 17.62
C ASN A 64 -17.78 -5.11 17.01
N GLU A 65 -18.14 -3.90 16.59
CA GLU A 65 -19.43 -3.62 15.91
C GLU A 65 -19.54 -4.37 14.58
N SER A 66 -18.47 -4.33 13.77
CA SER A 66 -18.42 -5.03 12.48
C SER A 66 -18.45 -6.55 12.65
N GLY A 67 -17.80 -7.07 13.69
CA GLY A 67 -17.87 -8.47 14.08
C GLY A 67 -19.27 -8.89 14.50
N ARG A 68 -19.95 -8.08 15.32
CA ARG A 68 -21.32 -8.36 15.79
C ARG A 68 -22.32 -8.41 14.63
N LYS A 69 -22.23 -7.43 13.73
CA LYS A 69 -23.14 -7.33 12.58
C LYS A 69 -23.08 -8.55 11.66
N ARG A 70 -21.89 -9.14 11.48
CA ARG A 70 -21.70 -10.38 10.72
C ARG A 70 -22.29 -11.60 11.42
N VAL A 71 -22.20 -11.68 12.74
CA VAL A 71 -22.75 -12.81 13.52
C VAL A 71 -24.29 -12.75 13.57
N ASP A 72 -24.86 -11.54 13.59
CA ASP A 72 -26.30 -11.32 13.56
C ASP A 72 -26.89 -11.60 12.16
N GLU A 73 -26.17 -11.32 11.06
CA GLU A 73 -26.58 -11.64 9.69
C GLU A 73 -26.46 -13.15 9.35
N GLU A 74 -25.54 -13.89 9.97
CA GLU A 74 -25.43 -15.35 9.81
C GLU A 74 -26.41 -16.15 10.69
N SER A 75 -27.14 -15.50 11.60
CA SER A 75 -28.08 -16.15 12.53
C SER A 75 -29.56 -15.86 12.26
N ALA A 76 -29.90 -15.15 11.18
CA ALA A 76 -31.26 -14.76 10.79
C ALA A 76 -31.81 -15.56 9.60
#